data_AF-A0A6G1IRW5-F1
#
_entry.id   AF-A0A6G1IRW5-F1
#
_cell.length_a   1.000
_cell.length_b   1.000
_cell.length_c   1.000
_cell.angle_alpha   90.00
_cell.angle_beta   90.00
_cell.angle_gamma   90.00
#
_symmetry.space_group_name_H-M   'P 1'
#
loop_
_entity.id
_entity.type
_entity.pdbx_description
1 polymer ?
#
loop_
_entity_poly.entity_id
_entity_poly.type
_entity_poly.pdbx_seq_one_letter_code
_entity_poly.pdbx_strand_id
1 'polypeptide(L)'
;MSYSPPSSAKPFTLSIPDTDLSEFRQLLQLSKLGRKTFENQQDKQSYGVTYEWLSEAKDHWLNTYSWREQEKHINSFPNYKMKIGDVDVHFVALFSEKKDAVPIIFMHGWPGSFIEFLPMCELIRKKYDAKDLSSHIIVPSVPGYTLSSGLPVDKDWTLQDSARVLDQLMQNLGFSKYIAQGGDIGCFLAITMSLTYDSCTAIHLNMMAGPRKPVDESNLSALEKSAVQYAKKWVETGMAYART
;
A
#
# COMPACT_ATOMS: atom_id res chain seq x y z
N MET A 1 -9.41 -10.16 29.93
CA MET A 1 -8.64 -11.03 29.04
C MET A 1 -7.91 -10.13 28.07
N SER A 2 -6.62 -10.38 27.86
CA SER A 2 -5.83 -9.71 26.82
C SER A 2 -6.42 -10.04 25.45
N TYR A 3 -6.27 -9.13 24.49
CA TYR A 3 -6.68 -9.41 23.12
C TYR A 3 -5.82 -10.53 22.53
N SER A 4 -6.41 -11.38 21.70
CA SER A 4 -5.70 -12.35 20.87
C SER A 4 -6.41 -12.45 19.53
N PRO A 5 -5.67 -12.53 18.41
CA PRO A 5 -6.29 -12.63 17.10
C PRO A 5 -7.14 -13.91 17.00
N PRO A 6 -8.27 -13.86 16.27
CA PRO A 6 -9.12 -15.02 16.06
C PRO A 6 -8.39 -16.10 15.25
N SER A 7 -8.80 -17.36 15.37
CA SER A 7 -8.22 -18.48 14.61
C SER A 7 -8.39 -18.37 13.09
N SER A 8 -9.33 -17.52 12.63
CA SER A 8 -9.50 -17.17 11.22
C SER A 8 -8.33 -16.35 10.67
N ALA A 9 -7.57 -15.64 11.51
CA ALA A 9 -6.33 -14.96 11.15
C ALA A 9 -5.18 -15.98 11.19
N LYS A 10 -4.96 -16.67 10.07
CA LYS A 10 -3.94 -17.72 9.98
C LYS A 10 -2.56 -17.09 9.85
N PRO A 11 -1.57 -17.44 10.69
CA PRO A 11 -0.20 -17.00 10.50
C PRO A 11 0.31 -17.33 9.09
N PHE A 12 1.04 -16.40 8.49
CA PHE A 12 1.58 -16.53 7.14
C PHE A 12 3.08 -16.26 7.16
N THR A 13 3.82 -17.07 6.41
CA THR A 13 5.25 -16.87 6.16
C THR A 13 5.45 -16.83 4.66
N LEU A 14 6.02 -15.73 4.16
CA LEU A 14 6.39 -15.59 2.76
C LEU A 14 7.55 -16.53 2.42
N SER A 15 7.38 -17.34 1.38
CA SER A 15 8.42 -18.24 0.88
C SER A 15 8.28 -18.36 -0.62
N ILE A 16 9.08 -17.59 -1.35
CA ILE A 16 9.13 -17.64 -2.81
C ILE A 16 10.07 -18.77 -3.25
N PRO A 17 9.63 -19.71 -4.11
CA PRO A 17 10.47 -20.78 -4.62
C PRO A 17 11.76 -20.28 -5.30
N ASP A 18 12.87 -21.01 -5.16
CA ASP A 18 14.12 -20.69 -5.87
C ASP A 18 13.95 -20.73 -7.40
N THR A 19 12.99 -21.53 -7.90
CA THR A 19 12.62 -21.59 -9.32
C THR A 19 12.16 -20.23 -9.83
N ASP A 20 11.30 -19.55 -9.08
CA ASP A 20 10.71 -18.27 -9.47
C ASP A 20 11.79 -17.16 -9.45
N LEU A 21 12.73 -17.23 -8.51
CA LEU A 21 13.87 -16.31 -8.46
C LEU A 21 14.85 -16.54 -9.62
N SER A 22 15.10 -17.80 -9.98
CA SER A 22 15.92 -18.16 -11.12
C SER A 22 15.29 -17.69 -12.42
N GLU A 23 13.98 -17.90 -12.59
CA GLU A 23 13.22 -17.42 -13.74
C GLU A 23 13.25 -15.89 -13.85
N PHE A 24 12.98 -15.17 -12.75
CA PHE A 24 13.09 -13.71 -12.70
C PHE A 24 14.47 -13.23 -13.15
N ARG A 25 15.55 -13.86 -12.65
CA ARG A 25 16.92 -13.50 -13.03
C ARG A 25 17.18 -13.73 -14.51
N GLN A 26 16.71 -14.84 -15.08
CA GLN A 26 16.85 -15.14 -16.51
C GLN A 26 16.11 -14.12 -17.37
N LEU A 27 14.86 -13.80 -17.02
CA LEU A 27 14.06 -12.77 -17.71
C LEU A 27 14.76 -11.42 -17.67
N LEU A 28 15.31 -11.04 -16.52
CA LEU A 28 16.03 -9.77 -16.37
C LEU A 28 17.33 -9.73 -17.20
N GLN A 29 18.09 -10.83 -17.26
CA GLN A 29 19.28 -10.93 -18.10
C GLN A 29 18.95 -10.72 -19.58
N LEU A 30 17.92 -11.42 -20.07
CA LEU A 30 17.49 -11.40 -21.47
C LEU A 30 16.82 -10.08 -21.89
N SER A 31 16.23 -9.35 -20.94
CA SER A 31 15.54 -8.08 -21.20
C SER A 31 16.51 -7.04 -21.75
N LYS A 32 16.32 -6.60 -22.99
CA LYS A 32 17.18 -5.60 -23.62
C LYS A 32 16.85 -4.20 -23.09
N LEU A 33 17.88 -3.38 -22.86
CA LEU A 33 17.67 -1.95 -22.70
C LEU A 33 17.28 -1.36 -24.06
N GLY A 34 16.33 -0.42 -24.06
CA GLY A 34 15.97 0.34 -25.26
C GLY A 34 17.16 1.15 -25.77
N ARG A 35 17.17 1.54 -27.05
CA ARG A 35 18.23 2.41 -27.57
C ARG A 35 18.24 3.75 -26.82
N LYS A 36 19.41 4.39 -26.75
CA LYS A 36 19.49 5.80 -26.33
C LYS A 36 18.70 6.66 -27.32
N THR A 37 17.90 7.59 -26.80
CA THR A 37 17.14 8.56 -27.57
C THR A 37 17.34 9.95 -26.96
N PHE A 38 16.88 10.98 -27.65
CA PHE A 38 16.94 12.33 -27.09
C PHE A 38 16.26 12.38 -25.72
N GLU A 39 15.06 11.81 -25.58
CA GLU A 39 14.21 11.87 -24.38
C GLU A 39 14.84 11.18 -23.16
N ASN A 40 15.39 9.98 -23.33
CA ASN A 40 15.95 9.19 -22.22
C ASN A 40 17.40 9.58 -21.85
N GLN A 41 17.91 10.64 -22.46
CA GLN A 41 19.21 11.26 -22.17
C GLN A 41 19.09 12.64 -21.53
N GLN A 42 17.89 13.08 -21.13
CA GLN A 42 17.68 14.40 -20.54
C GLN A 42 17.75 14.38 -19.01
N ASP A 43 18.66 15.18 -18.44
CA ASP A 43 18.80 15.31 -16.98
C ASP A 43 17.92 16.43 -16.40
N LYS A 44 17.54 17.43 -17.23
CA LYS A 44 16.83 18.65 -16.80
C LYS A 44 15.36 18.68 -17.23
N GLN A 45 15.02 18.00 -18.31
CA GLN A 45 13.65 17.84 -18.79
C GLN A 45 13.26 16.39 -18.55
N SER A 46 12.23 16.14 -17.74
CA SER A 46 11.81 14.78 -17.45
C SER A 46 10.81 14.31 -18.51
N TYR A 47 11.23 13.34 -19.33
CA TYR A 47 10.38 12.57 -20.23
C TYR A 47 10.06 11.16 -19.70
N GLY A 48 10.34 10.93 -18.40
CA GLY A 48 10.27 9.63 -17.75
C GLY A 48 11.65 9.14 -17.32
N VAL A 49 11.80 7.81 -17.28
CA VAL A 49 13.00 7.13 -16.80
C VAL A 49 14.17 7.33 -17.79
N THR A 50 15.35 7.69 -17.29
CA THR A 50 16.55 7.85 -18.13
C THR A 50 17.16 6.49 -18.49
N TYR A 51 17.92 6.44 -19.59
CA TYR A 51 18.67 5.25 -19.98
C TYR A 51 19.66 4.84 -18.89
N GLU A 52 20.36 5.83 -18.31
CA GLU A 52 21.36 5.61 -17.26
C GLU A 52 20.72 4.98 -16.02
N TRP A 53 19.65 5.59 -15.49
CA TRP A 53 18.95 5.05 -14.33
C TRP A 53 18.45 3.62 -14.58
N LEU A 54 17.87 3.34 -15.76
CA LEU A 54 17.34 2.00 -16.05
C LEU A 54 18.47 0.96 -16.20
N SER A 55 19.60 1.38 -16.78
CA SER A 55 20.80 0.54 -16.89
C SER A 55 21.36 0.19 -15.51
N GLU A 56 21.47 1.18 -14.62
CA GLU A 56 21.95 1.00 -13.25
C GLU A 56 20.97 0.17 -12.41
N ALA A 57 19.66 0.40 -12.53
CA ALA A 57 18.64 -0.39 -11.85
C ALA A 57 18.69 -1.87 -12.29
N LYS A 58 18.85 -2.12 -13.60
CA LYS A 58 19.04 -3.48 -14.13
C LYS A 58 20.30 -4.12 -13.56
N ASP A 59 21.43 -3.40 -13.54
CA ASP A 59 22.69 -3.89 -13.00
C ASP A 59 22.58 -4.23 -11.51
N HIS A 60 22.01 -3.32 -10.72
CA HIS A 60 21.77 -3.52 -9.29
C HIS A 60 20.90 -4.76 -9.03
N TRP A 61 19.80 -4.93 -9.78
CA TRP A 61 18.95 -6.11 -9.63
C TRP A 61 19.66 -7.42 -10.00
N LEU A 62 20.57 -7.42 -10.98
CA LEU A 62 21.31 -8.62 -11.38
C LEU A 62 22.44 -8.99 -10.40
N ASN A 63 23.08 -7.99 -9.81
CA ASN A 63 24.39 -8.15 -9.18
C ASN A 63 24.41 -7.84 -7.68
N THR A 64 23.41 -7.14 -7.15
CA THR A 64 23.41 -6.68 -5.75
C THR A 64 22.13 -7.01 -5.00
N TYR A 65 20.97 -6.90 -5.66
CA TYR A 65 19.68 -7.11 -5.01
C TYR A 65 19.50 -8.55 -4.53
N SER A 66 19.11 -8.71 -3.26
CA SER A 66 18.80 -10.00 -2.66
C SER A 66 17.33 -10.07 -2.26
N TRP A 67 16.54 -10.86 -2.99
CA TRP A 67 15.15 -11.15 -2.61
C TRP A 67 15.07 -11.80 -1.22
N ARG A 68 16.02 -12.70 -0.90
CA ARG A 68 16.03 -13.43 0.37
C ARG A 68 16.20 -12.50 1.57
N GLU A 69 16.90 -11.38 1.42
CA GLU A 69 16.98 -10.35 2.47
C GLU A 69 15.64 -9.64 2.66
N GLN A 70 14.95 -9.29 1.57
CA GLN A 70 13.62 -8.66 1.62
C GLN A 70 12.56 -9.60 2.19
N GLU A 71 12.56 -10.87 1.78
CA GLU A 71 11.69 -11.91 2.30
C GLU A 71 11.89 -12.11 3.81
N LYS A 72 13.15 -12.15 4.27
CA LYS A 72 13.48 -12.19 5.70
C LYS A 72 13.00 -10.95 6.44
N HIS A 73 13.13 -9.76 5.84
CA HIS A 73 12.65 -8.52 6.44
C HIS A 73 11.12 -8.52 6.60
N ILE A 74 10.38 -8.89 5.55
CA ILE A 74 8.91 -9.02 5.56
C ILE A 74 8.47 -10.01 6.64
N ASN A 75 9.09 -11.20 6.68
CA ASN A 75 8.81 -12.25 7.66
C ASN A 75 9.24 -11.90 9.09
N SER A 76 10.01 -10.82 9.29
CA SER A 76 10.34 -10.34 10.63
C SER A 76 9.13 -9.73 11.35
N PHE A 77 8.06 -9.39 10.61
CA PHE A 77 6.80 -8.90 11.16
C PHE A 77 5.76 -10.03 11.21
N PRO A 78 4.78 -9.98 12.14
CA PRO A 78 3.66 -10.92 12.13
C PRO A 78 2.79 -10.71 10.89
N ASN A 79 2.81 -11.68 9.97
CA ASN A 79 1.97 -11.70 8.77
C ASN A 79 0.85 -12.72 8.96
N TYR A 80 -0.31 -12.43 8.38
CA TYR A 80 -1.49 -13.27 8.47
C TYR A 80 -2.23 -13.33 7.14
N LYS A 81 -3.04 -14.37 6.97
CA LYS A 81 -4.03 -14.51 5.91
C LYS A 81 -5.40 -14.83 6.48
N MET A 82 -6.43 -14.20 5.93
CA MET A 82 -7.83 -14.44 6.31
C MET A 82 -8.72 -14.45 5.07
N LYS A 83 -9.52 -15.50 4.92
CA LYS A 83 -10.52 -15.61 3.85
C LYS A 83 -11.72 -14.72 4.18
N ILE A 84 -12.01 -13.76 3.30
CA ILE A 84 -13.15 -12.85 3.37
C ILE A 84 -13.95 -12.98 2.07
N GLY A 85 -15.07 -13.70 2.13
CA GLY A 85 -15.82 -14.07 0.91
C GLY A 85 -14.91 -14.80 -0.07
N ASP A 86 -14.78 -14.27 -1.29
CA ASP A 86 -13.97 -14.87 -2.35
C ASP A 86 -12.48 -14.51 -2.29
N VAL A 87 -12.08 -13.56 -1.44
CA VAL A 87 -10.69 -13.05 -1.38
C VAL A 87 -9.96 -13.59 -0.17
N ASP A 88 -8.74 -14.09 -0.37
CA ASP A 88 -7.81 -14.37 0.73
C ASP A 88 -6.96 -13.14 1.00
N VAL A 89 -7.22 -12.45 2.10
CA VAL A 89 -6.60 -11.16 2.43
C VAL A 89 -5.36 -11.39 3.27
N HIS A 90 -4.22 -10.95 2.74
CA HIS A 90 -2.98 -10.86 3.49
C HIS A 90 -2.94 -9.56 4.30
N PHE A 91 -2.39 -9.61 5.52
CA PHE A 91 -2.09 -8.41 6.29
C PHE A 91 -0.93 -8.62 7.27
N VAL A 92 -0.15 -7.56 7.49
CA VAL A 92 0.76 -7.46 8.63
C VAL A 92 0.00 -6.89 9.82
N ALA A 93 0.27 -7.39 11.02
CA ALA A 93 -0.34 -6.83 12.22
C ALA A 93 0.62 -6.71 13.41
N LEU A 94 0.50 -5.58 14.13
CA LEU A 94 1.00 -5.45 15.50
C LEU A 94 -0.21 -5.36 16.42
N PHE A 95 -0.53 -6.46 17.08
CA PHE A 95 -1.64 -6.50 18.02
C PHE A 95 -1.20 -6.04 19.41
N SER A 96 -1.96 -5.11 20.00
CA SER A 96 -1.87 -4.83 21.43
C SER A 96 -2.48 -5.95 22.26
N GLU A 97 -2.02 -6.14 23.49
CA GLU A 97 -2.69 -6.98 24.48
C GLU A 97 -3.78 -6.22 25.25
N LYS A 98 -3.81 -4.87 25.16
CA LYS A 98 -4.79 -4.04 25.85
C LYS A 98 -6.17 -4.18 25.19
N LYS A 99 -7.21 -4.31 26.03
CA LYS A 99 -8.59 -4.47 25.57
C LYS A 99 -9.16 -3.19 24.94
N ASP A 100 -8.65 -2.03 25.37
CA ASP A 100 -9.07 -0.69 24.94
C ASP A 100 -8.12 -0.09 23.90
N ALA A 101 -7.20 -0.89 23.34
CA ALA A 101 -6.33 -0.43 22.26
C ALA A 101 -7.16 -0.06 21.02
N VAL A 102 -6.89 1.11 20.46
CA VAL A 102 -7.61 1.64 19.29
C VAL A 102 -7.21 0.86 18.03
N PRO A 103 -8.13 0.19 17.32
CA PRO A 103 -7.78 -0.48 16.07
C PRO A 103 -7.61 0.53 14.93
N ILE A 104 -6.52 0.40 14.18
CA ILE A 104 -6.21 1.27 13.05
C ILE A 104 -5.81 0.42 11.85
N ILE A 105 -6.48 0.64 10.70
CA ILE A 105 -6.14 0.02 9.42
C ILE A 105 -5.36 1.01 8.55
N PHE A 106 -4.21 0.60 8.03
CA PHE A 106 -3.30 1.42 7.20
C PHE A 106 -3.28 0.86 5.77
N MET A 107 -3.87 1.61 4.83
CA MET A 107 -4.09 1.15 3.47
C MET A 107 -3.14 1.85 2.49
N HIS A 108 -2.37 1.05 1.76
CA HIS A 108 -1.49 1.51 0.70
C HIS A 108 -2.28 1.82 -0.58
N GLY A 109 -1.60 2.30 -1.61
CA GLY A 109 -2.15 2.41 -2.96
C GLY A 109 -1.27 1.79 -4.03
N TRP A 110 -1.26 2.40 -5.22
CA TRP A 110 -0.50 1.99 -6.39
C TRP A 110 0.58 3.03 -6.73
N PRO A 111 1.80 2.62 -7.12
CA PRO A 111 2.31 1.25 -7.29
C PRO A 111 2.81 0.62 -5.97
N GLY A 112 2.27 1.08 -4.85
CA GLY A 112 2.65 0.67 -3.50
C GLY A 112 2.23 -0.73 -3.07
N SER A 113 2.57 -1.05 -1.82
CA SER A 113 2.12 -2.28 -1.13
C SER A 113 2.21 -2.10 0.38
N PHE A 114 1.78 -3.12 1.14
CA PHE A 114 1.94 -3.17 2.61
C PHE A 114 3.38 -2.90 3.09
N ILE A 115 4.38 -3.12 2.23
CA ILE A 115 5.80 -2.88 2.53
C ILE A 115 6.08 -1.43 2.93
N GLU A 116 5.31 -0.47 2.40
CA GLU A 116 5.43 0.97 2.71
C GLU A 116 5.30 1.29 4.21
N PHE A 117 4.56 0.45 4.94
CA PHE A 117 4.29 0.64 6.36
C PHE A 117 5.25 -0.14 7.28
N LEU A 118 6.12 -1.02 6.74
CA LEU A 118 7.05 -1.78 7.57
C LEU A 118 8.03 -0.88 8.36
N PRO A 119 8.57 0.23 7.80
CA PRO A 119 9.37 1.16 8.60
C PRO A 119 8.60 1.78 9.78
N MET A 120 7.30 2.06 9.62
CA MET A 120 6.45 2.53 10.71
C MET A 120 6.24 1.43 11.76
N CYS A 121 5.91 0.21 11.33
CA CYS A 121 5.78 -0.94 12.22
C CYS A 121 7.08 -1.20 13.01
N GLU A 122 8.23 -1.03 12.36
CA GLU A 122 9.56 -1.16 12.97
C GLU A 122 9.76 -0.13 14.10
N LEU A 123 9.44 1.14 13.85
CA LEU A 123 9.54 2.19 14.86
C LEU A 123 8.61 1.93 16.05
N ILE A 124 7.38 1.46 15.78
CA ILE A 124 6.38 1.16 16.80
C ILE A 124 6.86 0.01 17.69
N ARG A 125 7.26 -1.13 17.11
CA ARG A 125 7.68 -2.31 17.89
C ARG A 125 9.01 -2.11 18.63
N LYS A 126 9.88 -1.20 18.15
CA LYS A 126 11.10 -0.80 18.88
C LYS A 126 10.81 0.04 20.12
N LYS A 127 9.69 0.78 20.11
CA LYS A 127 9.33 1.72 21.18
C LYS A 127 8.36 1.11 22.20
N TYR A 128 7.52 0.16 21.79
CA TYR A 128 6.47 -0.40 22.62
C TYR A 128 6.41 -1.92 22.52
N ASP A 129 6.32 -2.59 23.66
CA ASP A 129 5.90 -3.99 23.75
C ASP A 129 4.38 -4.11 23.49
N ALA A 130 3.90 -5.31 23.16
CA ALA A 130 2.47 -5.57 22.90
C ALA A 130 1.55 -5.16 24.07
N LYS A 131 2.02 -5.33 25.31
CA LYS A 131 1.31 -4.90 26.54
C LYS A 131 1.18 -3.39 26.71
N ASP A 132 2.05 -2.61 26.08
CA ASP A 132 2.11 -1.15 26.22
C ASP A 132 1.49 -0.41 25.03
N LEU A 133 1.36 -1.11 23.90
CA LEU A 133 0.82 -0.56 22.66
C LEU A 133 -0.63 -0.06 22.84
N SER A 134 -0.88 1.21 22.52
CA SER A 134 -2.21 1.84 22.65
C SER A 134 -3.15 1.55 21.48
N SER A 135 -2.67 0.84 20.46
CA SER A 135 -3.41 0.62 19.21
C SER A 135 -3.17 -0.78 18.65
N HIS A 136 -4.14 -1.34 17.95
CA HIS A 136 -3.87 -2.45 17.04
C HIS A 136 -3.52 -1.87 15.67
N ILE A 137 -2.39 -2.27 15.09
CA ILE A 137 -1.93 -1.79 13.78
C ILE A 137 -2.19 -2.89 12.77
N ILE A 138 -3.06 -2.64 11.79
CA ILE A 138 -3.42 -3.60 10.73
C ILE A 138 -3.01 -3.00 9.39
N VAL A 139 -2.15 -3.71 8.65
CA VAL A 139 -1.63 -3.27 7.34
C VAL A 139 -1.98 -4.33 6.30
N PRO A 140 -3.15 -4.25 5.65
CA PRO A 140 -3.53 -5.19 4.60
C PRO A 140 -2.72 -4.98 3.32
N SER A 141 -2.47 -6.08 2.61
CA SER A 141 -2.40 -6.04 1.16
C SER A 141 -3.82 -5.79 0.63
N VAL A 142 -4.06 -4.64 -0.01
CA VAL A 142 -5.35 -4.32 -0.63
C VAL A 142 -5.77 -5.46 -1.58
N PRO A 143 -7.06 -5.85 -1.68
CA PRO A 143 -7.48 -6.94 -2.57
C PRO A 143 -6.93 -6.78 -4.00
N GLY A 144 -6.34 -7.85 -4.54
CA GLY A 144 -5.66 -7.84 -5.85
C GLY A 144 -4.18 -7.42 -5.80
N TYR A 145 -3.63 -7.06 -4.64
CA TYR A 145 -2.22 -6.68 -4.49
C TYR A 145 -1.38 -7.74 -3.78
N THR A 146 -0.19 -7.98 -4.32
CA THR A 146 0.90 -8.77 -3.74
C THR A 146 0.48 -10.13 -3.18
N LEU A 147 0.29 -10.21 -1.86
CA LEU A 147 0.08 -11.44 -1.09
C LEU A 147 -1.39 -11.72 -0.81
N SER A 148 -2.28 -10.74 -1.04
CA SER A 148 -3.72 -11.00 -1.14
C SER A 148 -4.00 -11.71 -2.45
N SER A 149 -4.98 -12.63 -2.46
CA SER A 149 -5.31 -13.36 -3.67
C SER A 149 -5.75 -12.43 -4.81
N GLY A 150 -5.70 -12.96 -6.03
CA GLY A 150 -6.34 -12.32 -7.18
C GLY A 150 -7.83 -12.05 -6.94
N LEU A 151 -8.35 -11.12 -7.75
CA LEU A 151 -9.77 -10.78 -7.76
C LEU A 151 -10.55 -11.87 -8.53
N PRO A 152 -11.85 -12.04 -8.24
CA PRO A 152 -12.72 -12.92 -9.03
C PRO A 152 -12.63 -12.61 -10.54
N VAL A 153 -12.62 -13.65 -11.37
CA VAL A 153 -12.45 -13.53 -12.84
C VAL A 153 -13.78 -13.53 -13.60
N ASP A 154 -14.88 -13.76 -12.89
CA ASP A 154 -16.23 -13.94 -13.42
C ASP A 154 -17.15 -12.72 -13.15
N LYS A 155 -16.64 -11.68 -12.46
CA LYS A 155 -17.36 -10.44 -12.16
C LYS A 155 -16.40 -9.25 -12.07
N ASP A 156 -16.96 -8.06 -12.26
CA ASP A 156 -16.22 -6.80 -12.06
C ASP A 156 -15.86 -6.59 -10.58
N TRP A 157 -14.84 -5.79 -10.31
CA TRP A 157 -14.37 -5.47 -8.97
C TRP A 157 -14.17 -3.98 -8.77
N THR A 158 -14.90 -3.43 -7.80
CA THR A 158 -14.92 -1.99 -7.55
C THR A 158 -14.15 -1.61 -6.28
N LEU A 159 -13.94 -0.29 -6.10
CA LEU A 159 -13.42 0.26 -4.84
C LEU A 159 -14.32 -0.13 -3.65
N GLN A 160 -15.64 -0.15 -3.86
CA GLN A 160 -16.63 -0.53 -2.84
C GLN A 160 -16.47 -1.99 -2.43
N ASP A 161 -16.13 -2.88 -3.36
CA ASP A 161 -15.83 -4.28 -3.03
C ASP A 161 -14.60 -4.42 -2.16
N SER A 162 -13.53 -3.69 -2.47
CA SER A 162 -12.33 -3.64 -1.63
C SER A 162 -12.64 -3.07 -0.24
N ALA A 163 -13.39 -1.96 -0.17
CA ALA A 163 -13.80 -1.36 1.11
C ALA A 163 -14.62 -2.33 1.97
N ARG A 164 -15.58 -3.06 1.36
CA ARG A 164 -16.38 -4.09 2.02
C ARG A 164 -15.52 -5.22 2.58
N VAL A 165 -14.56 -5.71 1.81
CA VAL A 165 -13.64 -6.77 2.24
C VAL A 165 -12.78 -6.31 3.42
N LEU A 166 -12.27 -5.08 3.37
CA LEU A 166 -11.41 -4.54 4.43
C LEU A 166 -12.20 -4.20 5.70
N ASP A 167 -13.43 -3.70 5.59
CA ASP A 167 -14.31 -3.55 6.76
C ASP A 167 -14.61 -4.90 7.41
N GLN A 168 -14.97 -5.91 6.61
CA GLN A 168 -15.25 -7.25 7.11
C GLN A 168 -14.01 -7.90 7.74
N LEU A 169 -12.80 -7.63 7.23
CA LEU A 169 -11.54 -8.02 7.88
C LEU A 169 -11.46 -7.44 9.30
N MET A 170 -11.71 -6.14 9.45
CA MET A 170 -11.70 -5.48 10.77
C MET A 170 -12.78 -6.05 11.70
N GLN A 171 -14.00 -6.28 11.20
CA GLN A 171 -15.07 -6.93 11.97
C GLN A 171 -14.69 -8.34 12.42
N ASN A 172 -14.10 -9.14 11.53
CA ASN A 172 -13.71 -10.52 11.82
C ASN A 172 -12.56 -10.58 12.83
N LEU A 173 -11.70 -9.57 12.89
CA LEU A 173 -10.71 -9.38 13.95
C LEU A 173 -11.33 -8.95 15.30
N GLY A 174 -12.64 -8.70 15.35
CA GLY A 174 -13.37 -8.29 16.55
C GLY A 174 -13.43 -6.77 16.76
N PHE A 175 -13.04 -5.98 15.76
CA PHE A 175 -12.99 -4.53 15.85
C PHE A 175 -14.29 -3.90 15.33
N SER A 176 -15.28 -3.77 16.23
CA SER A 176 -16.56 -3.11 15.93
C SER A 176 -16.43 -1.62 15.63
N LYS A 177 -15.34 -0.98 16.08
CA LYS A 177 -14.96 0.40 15.77
C LYS A 177 -13.47 0.47 15.47
N TYR A 178 -13.09 1.20 14.43
CA TYR A 178 -11.71 1.42 14.05
C TYR A 178 -11.51 2.78 13.37
N ILE A 179 -10.24 3.13 13.18
CA ILE A 179 -9.79 4.30 12.42
C ILE A 179 -9.16 3.80 11.12
N ALA A 180 -9.41 4.47 10.00
CA ALA A 180 -8.74 4.17 8.73
C ALA A 180 -7.72 5.25 8.36
N GLN A 181 -6.52 4.81 7.99
CA GLN A 181 -5.47 5.65 7.44
C GLN A 181 -5.21 5.26 5.98
N GLY A 182 -5.11 6.25 5.09
CA GLY A 182 -4.81 5.97 3.70
C GLY A 182 -4.24 7.15 2.90
N GLY A 183 -3.35 6.81 1.97
CA GLY A 183 -2.90 7.67 0.87
C GLY A 183 -3.18 6.97 -0.48
N ASP A 184 -3.03 7.67 -1.60
CA ASP A 184 -3.29 7.12 -2.95
C ASP A 184 -4.64 6.36 -3.04
N ILE A 185 -4.72 5.14 -3.59
CA ILE A 185 -5.95 4.31 -3.60
C ILE A 185 -6.48 4.09 -2.18
N GLY A 186 -5.60 3.94 -1.19
CA GLY A 186 -5.93 3.87 0.22
C GLY A 186 -6.74 5.08 0.72
N CYS A 187 -6.56 6.28 0.15
CA CYS A 187 -7.37 7.43 0.55
C CYS A 187 -8.83 7.28 0.09
N PHE A 188 -9.05 6.78 -1.12
CA PHE A 188 -10.38 6.50 -1.63
C PHE A 188 -11.05 5.37 -0.84
N LEU A 189 -10.29 4.35 -0.43
CA LEU A 189 -10.77 3.28 0.45
C LEU A 189 -11.19 3.84 1.82
N ALA A 190 -10.34 4.64 2.47
CA ALA A 190 -10.65 5.25 3.76
C ALA A 190 -11.91 6.12 3.70
N ILE A 191 -12.03 6.98 2.67
CA ILE A 191 -13.24 7.79 2.46
C ILE A 191 -14.46 6.88 2.26
N THR A 192 -14.37 5.88 1.37
CA THR A 192 -15.48 4.96 1.09
C THR A 192 -15.92 4.21 2.35
N MET A 193 -14.97 3.72 3.15
CA MET A 193 -15.26 3.02 4.40
C MET A 193 -15.95 3.95 5.40
N SER A 194 -15.48 5.19 5.56
CA SER A 194 -16.07 6.17 6.47
C SER A 194 -17.48 6.62 6.11
N LEU A 195 -17.81 6.62 4.82
CA LEU A 195 -19.14 7.00 4.33
C LEU A 195 -20.13 5.83 4.33
N THR A 196 -19.64 4.60 4.39
CA THR A 196 -20.46 3.39 4.18
C THR A 196 -20.66 2.57 5.46
N TYR A 197 -19.70 2.57 6.38
CA TYR A 197 -19.71 1.68 7.54
C TYR A 197 -19.55 2.45 8.85
N ASP A 198 -20.53 2.30 9.76
CA ASP A 198 -20.52 2.91 11.11
C ASP A 198 -19.33 2.45 11.99
N SER A 199 -18.73 1.33 11.62
CA SER A 199 -17.51 0.78 12.22
C SER A 199 -16.27 1.65 11.95
N CYS A 200 -16.23 2.37 10.82
CA CYS A 200 -15.15 3.29 10.50
C CYS A 200 -15.45 4.66 11.14
N THR A 201 -14.91 4.86 12.35
CA THR A 201 -15.29 6.01 13.20
C THR A 201 -14.49 7.29 12.92
N ALA A 202 -13.33 7.16 12.28
CA ALA A 202 -12.50 8.29 11.88
C ALA A 202 -11.58 7.90 10.74
N ILE A 203 -11.14 8.90 9.98
CA ILE A 203 -10.13 8.73 8.93
C ILE A 203 -8.99 9.73 9.07
N HIS A 204 -7.79 9.30 8.70
CA HIS A 204 -6.63 10.17 8.52
C HIS A 204 -6.05 9.97 7.12
N LEU A 205 -6.00 11.04 6.33
CA LEU A 205 -5.55 10.99 4.95
C LEU A 205 -4.25 11.78 4.77
N ASN A 206 -3.29 11.21 4.06
CA ASN A 206 -2.07 11.91 3.61
C ASN A 206 -2.09 12.25 2.11
N MET A 207 -3.23 12.00 1.47
CA MET A 207 -3.60 12.46 0.13
C MET A 207 -5.09 12.73 0.14
N MET A 208 -5.54 13.85 -0.43
CA MET A 208 -6.95 14.15 -0.58
C MET A 208 -7.31 14.13 -2.06
N ALA A 209 -8.00 13.08 -2.47
CA ALA A 209 -8.56 12.99 -3.81
C ALA A 209 -10.04 13.39 -3.79
N GLY A 210 -10.42 14.33 -4.65
CA GLY A 210 -11.79 14.83 -4.73
C GLY A 210 -12.01 15.68 -5.99
N PRO A 211 -13.28 16.01 -6.32
CA PRO A 211 -13.60 16.79 -7.49
C PRO A 211 -12.89 18.15 -7.43
N ARG A 212 -12.05 18.41 -8.43
CA ARG A 212 -11.32 19.67 -8.58
C ARG A 212 -12.27 20.75 -9.09
N LYS A 213 -12.99 21.40 -8.18
CA LYS A 213 -13.68 22.65 -8.52
C LYS A 213 -12.63 23.73 -8.87
N PRO A 214 -12.93 24.70 -9.73
CA PRO A 214 -12.09 25.87 -9.91
C PRO A 214 -11.77 26.48 -8.54
N VAL A 215 -10.48 26.61 -8.24
CA VAL A 215 -10.02 27.19 -6.98
C VAL A 215 -9.97 28.70 -7.16
N ASP A 216 -10.63 29.44 -6.28
CA ASP A 216 -10.42 30.89 -6.19
C ASP A 216 -9.04 31.14 -5.59
N GLU A 217 -8.11 31.61 -6.42
CA GLU A 217 -6.72 31.86 -6.03
C GLU A 217 -6.52 33.25 -5.40
N SER A 218 -7.56 34.10 -5.32
CA SER A 218 -7.45 35.50 -4.89
C SER A 218 -6.89 35.65 -3.46
N ASN A 219 -7.33 34.77 -2.55
CA ASN A 219 -6.98 34.80 -1.13
C ASN A 219 -5.96 33.72 -0.70
N LEU A 220 -5.36 33.00 -1.65
CA LEU A 220 -4.36 31.98 -1.35
C LEU A 220 -2.99 32.58 -1.00
N SER A 221 -2.32 31.98 -0.02
CA SER A 221 -0.92 32.22 0.27
C SER A 221 -0.02 31.80 -0.90
N ALA A 222 1.24 32.24 -0.89
CA ALA A 222 2.21 31.85 -1.92
C ALA A 222 2.42 30.33 -1.99
N LEU A 223 2.43 29.64 -0.83
CA LEU A 223 2.56 28.20 -0.76
C LEU A 223 1.37 27.48 -1.40
N GLU A 224 0.15 27.91 -1.09
CA GLU A 224 -1.08 27.34 -1.65
C GLU A 224 -1.18 27.56 -3.16
N LYS A 225 -0.80 28.76 -3.64
CA LYS A 225 -0.70 29.04 -5.09
C LYS A 225 0.29 28.09 -5.77
N SER A 226 1.47 27.89 -5.18
CA SER A 226 2.45 26.94 -5.71
C SER A 226 1.90 25.50 -5.76
N ALA A 227 1.16 25.07 -4.73
CA ALA A 227 0.53 23.76 -4.69
C ALA A 227 -0.56 23.61 -5.78
N VAL A 228 -1.39 24.64 -5.99
CA VAL A 228 -2.39 24.65 -7.07
C VAL A 228 -1.72 24.55 -8.44
N GLN A 229 -0.66 25.32 -8.68
CA GLN A 229 0.06 25.28 -9.95
C GLN A 229 0.75 23.93 -10.19
N TYR A 230 1.36 23.35 -9.14
CA TYR A 230 1.89 22.00 -9.20
C TYR A 230 0.81 20.97 -9.55
N ALA A 231 -0.36 21.05 -8.91
CA ALA A 231 -1.47 20.13 -9.15
C ALA A 231 -2.05 20.26 -10.56
N LYS A 232 -2.11 21.47 -11.13
CA LYS A 232 -2.51 21.71 -12.53
C LYS A 232 -1.51 21.06 -13.50
N LYS A 233 -0.22 21.35 -13.33
CA LYS A 233 0.85 20.74 -14.12
C LYS A 233 0.82 19.21 -14.04
N TRP A 234 0.63 18.65 -12.85
CA TRP A 234 0.51 17.19 -12.68
C TRP A 234 -0.64 16.60 -13.50
N VAL A 235 -1.80 17.25 -13.55
CA VAL A 235 -2.92 16.77 -14.39
C VAL A 235 -2.58 16.82 -15.86
N GLU A 236 -1.88 17.85 -16.31
CA GLU A 236 -1.48 18.03 -17.70
C GLU A 236 -0.42 17.02 -18.13
N THR A 237 0.60 16.77 -17.30
CA THR A 237 1.81 16.04 -17.72
C THR A 237 2.03 14.70 -17.02
N GLY A 238 1.42 14.48 -15.84
CA GLY A 238 1.72 13.32 -14.96
C GLY A 238 0.65 12.23 -14.92
N MET A 239 -0.54 12.48 -15.49
CA MET A 239 -1.69 11.57 -15.38
C MET A 239 -1.81 10.56 -16.54
N ALA A 240 -0.84 10.50 -17.46
CA ALA A 240 -0.94 9.65 -18.65
C ALA A 240 -1.13 8.16 -18.30
N TYR A 241 -0.50 7.66 -17.23
CA TYR A 241 -0.64 6.28 -16.77
C TYR A 241 -2.06 5.92 -16.28
N ALA A 242 -2.86 6.93 -15.90
CA ALA A 242 -4.18 6.77 -15.29
C ALA A 242 -5.33 7.16 -16.24
N ARG A 243 -5.02 7.62 -17.47
CA ARG A 243 -6.02 7.95 -18.48
C ARG A 243 -6.21 6.72 -19.39
N THR A 244 -7.42 6.17 -19.40
CA THR A 244 -7.86 5.16 -20.38
C THR A 244 -8.70 5.79 -21.46
#